data_AF-A0A0V0YPD8-F1
#
_entry.id   AF-A0A0V0YPD8-F1
#
_cell.length_a   1.000
_cell.length_b   1.000
_cell.length_c   1.000
_cell.angle_alpha   90.00
_cell.angle_beta   90.00
_cell.angle_gamma   90.00
#
_symmetry.space_group_name_H-M   'P 1'
#
loop_
_entity.id
_entity.type
_entity.pdbx_description
1 polymer ?
#
loop_
_entity_poly.entity_id
_entity_poly.type
_entity_poly.pdbx_seq_one_letter_code
_entity_poly.pdbx_strand_id
1 'polypeptide(L)'
;LFRDSKWEKLQRKFNEERIRWKFITPRAPWCGGYWERLIRSIKNALRKTIRGALLKYDELHTVLCEIEARINDRPLVLMGDDIAGEAALTPAHFLIG
;
A
#
# COMPACT_ATOMS: atom_id res chain seq x y z
N LEU A 1 9.63 -19.62 14.24
CA LEU A 1 9.36 -18.18 13.97
C LEU A 1 7.98 -17.72 14.45
N PHE A 2 6.92 -18.54 14.41
CA PHE A 2 5.58 -18.15 14.91
C PHE A 2 4.92 -19.26 15.74
N ARG A 3 5.46 -19.57 16.92
CA ARG A 3 4.89 -20.54 17.89
C ARG A 3 4.61 -19.89 19.24
N ASP A 4 4.28 -18.61 19.22
CA ASP A 4 3.98 -17.82 20.41
C ASP A 4 2.47 -17.55 20.48
N SER A 5 1.95 -17.39 21.69
CA SER A 5 0.57 -17.05 22.05
C SER A 5 -0.02 -15.89 21.24
N LYS A 6 0.81 -14.96 20.75
CA LYS A 6 0.40 -13.86 19.87
C LYS A 6 -0.07 -14.33 18.50
N TRP A 7 0.54 -15.36 17.96
CA TRP A 7 0.18 -15.91 16.65
C TRP A 7 -1.19 -16.59 16.68
N GLU A 8 -1.49 -17.33 17.75
CA GLU A 8 -2.79 -17.96 17.93
C GLU A 8 -3.92 -16.93 18.01
N LYS A 9 -3.70 -15.83 18.73
CA LYS A 9 -4.64 -14.70 18.78
C LYS A 9 -4.87 -14.08 17.41
N LEU A 10 -3.82 -13.89 16.61
CA LEU A 10 -3.92 -13.38 15.24
C LEU A 10 -4.66 -14.35 14.32
N GLN A 11 -4.38 -15.65 14.40
CA GLN A 11 -5.08 -16.67 13.60
C GLN A 11 -6.58 -16.70 13.90
N ARG A 12 -6.97 -16.59 15.18
CA ARG A 12 -8.38 -16.48 15.55
C ARG A 12 -9.04 -15.27 14.90
N LYS A 13 -8.40 -14.10 14.98
CA LYS A 13 -8.91 -12.88 14.35
C LYS A 13 -9.04 -13.01 12.83
N PHE A 14 -8.03 -13.58 12.17
CA PHE A 14 -8.10 -13.83 10.73
C PHE A 14 -9.25 -14.76 10.35
N ASN A 15 -9.53 -15.78 11.15
CA ASN A 15 -10.66 -16.68 10.92
C ASN A 15 -12.01 -15.97 11.11
N GLU A 16 -12.15 -15.13 12.15
CA GLU A 16 -13.34 -14.30 12.39
C GLU A 16 -13.61 -13.36 11.20
N GLU A 17 -12.57 -12.73 10.66
CA GLU A 17 -12.65 -11.80 9.52
C GLU A 17 -12.60 -12.52 8.14
N ARG A 18 -12.56 -13.85 8.11
CA ARG A 18 -12.43 -14.67 6.89
C ARG A 18 -11.20 -14.34 6.03
N ILE A 19 -10.13 -13.87 6.66
CA ILE A 19 -8.86 -13.55 6.05
C ILE A 19 -7.99 -14.81 6.00
N ARG A 20 -7.50 -15.18 4.82
CA ARG A 20 -6.50 -16.26 4.68
C ARG A 20 -5.09 -15.70 4.64
N TRP A 21 -4.34 -15.90 5.72
CA TRP A 21 -2.91 -15.60 5.75
C TRP A 21 -2.12 -16.60 4.90
N LYS A 22 -1.27 -16.10 3.99
CA LYS A 22 -0.37 -16.92 3.17
C LYS A 22 1.06 -16.42 3.34
N PHE A 23 1.97 -17.30 3.74
CA PHE A 23 3.39 -16.99 3.78
C PHE A 23 4.01 -17.10 2.40
N ILE A 24 5.01 -16.27 2.14
CA ILE A 24 5.87 -16.41 0.98
C ILE A 24 6.70 -17.70 1.15
N THR A 25 6.85 -18.45 0.06
CA THR A 25 7.70 -19.65 0.04
C THR A 25 9.14 -19.28 0.46
N PRO A 26 9.73 -20.00 1.43
CA PRO A 26 11.13 -19.77 1.79
C PRO A 26 12.03 -19.80 0.56
N ARG A 27 13.00 -18.88 0.48
CA ARG A 27 13.93 -18.73 -0.66
C ARG A 27 13.28 -18.32 -1.99
N ALA A 28 12.04 -17.82 -2.00
CA ALA A 28 11.42 -17.18 -3.15
C ALA A 28 11.31 -15.64 -2.97
N PRO A 29 12.43 -14.90 -2.96
CA PRO A 29 12.42 -13.46 -2.71
C PRO A 29 11.60 -12.67 -3.74
N TRP A 30 11.50 -13.16 -4.98
CA TRP A 30 10.74 -12.51 -6.05
C TRP A 30 9.24 -12.40 -5.75
N CYS A 31 8.68 -13.28 -4.91
CA CYS A 31 7.27 -13.22 -4.51
C CYS A 31 6.93 -11.95 -3.70
N GLY A 32 7.91 -11.29 -3.10
CA GLY A 32 7.74 -10.04 -2.35
C GLY A 32 7.89 -8.77 -3.19
N GLY A 33 8.37 -8.88 -4.43
CA GLY A 33 8.86 -7.73 -5.21
C GLY A 33 7.82 -6.63 -5.46
N TYR A 34 6.54 -7.00 -5.58
CA TYR A 34 5.45 -6.03 -5.72
C TYR A 34 5.33 -5.12 -4.49
N TRP A 35 5.24 -5.71 -3.30
CA TRP A 35 5.13 -4.98 -2.03
C TRP A 35 6.38 -4.15 -1.76
N GLU A 36 7.57 -4.68 -2.05
CA GLU A 36 8.83 -3.95 -1.93
C GLU A 36 8.85 -2.71 -2.84
N ARG A 37 8.36 -2.83 -4.07
CA ARG A 37 8.25 -1.71 -5.01
C ARG A 37 7.24 -0.66 -4.54
N LEU A 38 6.13 -1.08 -3.94
CA LEU A 38 5.15 -0.18 -3.32
C LEU A 38 5.76 0.58 -2.13
N ILE A 39 6.44 -0.14 -1.22
CA ILE A 39 7.14 0.45 -0.08
C ILE A 39 8.19 1.47 -0.54
N ARG A 40 8.94 1.16 -1.61
CA ARG A 40 9.90 2.10 -2.20
C ARG A 40 9.22 3.38 -2.67
N SER A 41 8.04 3.28 -3.28
CA SER A 41 7.28 4.45 -3.76
C SER A 41 6.83 5.34 -2.60
N ILE A 42 6.30 4.73 -1.52
CA ILE A 42 5.91 5.45 -0.30
C ILE A 42 7.11 6.14 0.35
N LYS A 43 8.24 5.42 0.53
CA LYS A 43 9.47 5.98 1.12
C LYS A 43 10.03 7.14 0.31
N ASN A 44 9.98 7.04 -1.02
CA ASN A 44 10.42 8.11 -1.90
C ASN A 44 9.52 9.34 -1.78
N ALA A 45 8.20 9.16 -1.70
CA ALA A 45 7.27 10.26 -1.47
C ALA A 45 7.53 10.92 -0.10
N LEU A 46 7.65 10.14 0.97
CA LEU A 46 7.97 10.65 2.31
C LEU A 46 9.27 11.46 2.33
N ARG A 47 10.34 10.96 1.71
CA ARG A 47 11.63 11.65 1.65
C ARG A 47 11.52 12.99 0.92
N LYS A 48 10.70 13.06 -0.15
CA LYS A 48 10.47 14.28 -0.94
C LYS A 48 9.58 15.30 -0.23
N THR A 49 8.61 14.83 0.55
CA THR A 49 7.66 15.68 1.29
C THR A 49 8.28 16.24 2.57
N ILE A 50 8.92 15.39 3.39
CA ILE A 50 9.41 15.76 4.72
C ILE A 50 10.73 16.54 4.66
N ARG A 51 11.60 16.23 3.69
CA ARG A 51 12.91 16.90 3.46
C ARG A 51 13.79 17.09 4.71
N GLY A 52 13.64 16.24 5.73
CA GLY A 52 14.43 16.29 6.96
C GLY A 52 13.77 17.00 8.15
N ALA A 53 12.52 17.45 8.02
CA ALA A 53 11.75 17.95 9.14
C ALA A 53 11.44 16.84 10.17
N LEU A 54 11.44 17.19 11.46
CA LEU A 54 10.95 16.34 12.54
C LEU A 54 9.46 16.60 12.70
N LEU A 55 8.64 15.61 12.36
CA LEU A 55 7.20 15.69 12.46
C LEU A 55 6.71 15.08 13.78
N LYS A 56 5.68 15.68 14.37
CA LYS A 56 4.87 15.04 15.41
C LYS A 56 4.06 13.90 14.80
N TYR A 57 3.51 13.06 15.67
CA TYR A 57 2.71 11.91 15.25
C TYR A 57 1.56 12.30 14.31
N ASP A 58 0.76 13.32 14.68
CA ASP A 58 -0.39 13.74 13.89
C ASP A 58 0.02 14.32 12.52
N GLU A 59 1.14 15.05 12.47
CA GLU A 59 1.67 15.60 11.23
C GLU A 59 2.17 14.49 10.29
N LEU A 60 2.87 13.49 10.84
CA LEU A 60 3.29 12.32 10.07
C LEU A 60 2.09 11.51 9.57
N HIS A 61 1.06 11.34 10.40
CA HIS A 61 -0.16 10.65 10.02
C HIS A 61 -0.84 11.35 8.84
N THR A 62 -1.02 12.66 8.90
CA THR A 62 -1.59 13.44 7.80
C THR A 62 -0.76 13.31 6.52
N VAL A 63 0.56 13.46 6.62
CA VAL A 63 1.46 13.30 5.44
C VAL A 63 1.34 11.90 4.84
N LEU A 64 1.20 10.85 5.67
CA LEU A 64 1.00 9.48 5.19
C LEU A 64 -0.34 9.33 4.44
N CYS A 65 -1.43 9.88 4.98
CA CYS A 65 -2.74 9.86 4.30
C CYS A 65 -2.70 10.59 2.96
N GLU A 66 -2.02 11.73 2.87
CA GLU A 66 -1.85 12.46 1.61
C GLU A 66 -1.05 11.64 0.59
N ILE A 67 0.04 11.01 1.03
CA ILE A 67 0.86 10.15 0.17
C ILE A 67 0.07 8.94 -0.32
N GLU A 68 -0.72 8.32 0.55
CA GLU A 68 -1.62 7.22 0.20
C GLU A 68 -2.61 7.65 -0.88
N ALA A 69 -3.30 8.78 -0.68
CA ALA A 69 -4.25 9.32 -1.64
C ALA A 69 -3.59 9.55 -3.01
N ARG A 70 -2.38 10.14 -3.04
CA ARG A 70 -1.63 10.37 -4.30
C ARG A 70 -1.16 9.11 -4.98
N ILE A 71 -0.80 8.06 -4.22
CA ILE A 71 -0.42 6.78 -4.80
C ILE A 71 -1.65 6.09 -5.39
N ASN A 72 -2.80 6.17 -4.71
CA ASN A 72 -4.04 5.55 -5.16
C ASN A 72 -4.72 6.30 -6.32
N ASP A 73 -4.49 7.60 -6.46
CA ASP A 73 -4.99 8.42 -7.58
C ASP A 73 -4.06 8.42 -8.79
N ARG A 74 -2.88 7.78 -8.67
CA ARG A 74 -1.89 7.79 -9.75
C ARG A 74 -2.44 7.06 -10.99
N PRO A 75 -2.37 7.67 -12.19
CA PRO A 75 -2.82 7.01 -13.42
C PRO A 75 -1.96 5.76 -13.73
N LEU A 76 -2.63 4.64 -14.01
CA LEU A 76 -2.04 3.39 -14.48
C LEU A 76 -2.06 3.32 -16.01
N VAL A 77 -3.24 3.59 -16.60
CA VAL A 77 -3.48 3.53 -18.04
C VAL A 77 -4.48 4.62 -18.39
N LEU A 78 -4.22 5.36 -19.47
CA LEU A 78 -5.20 6.31 -20.02
C LEU A 78 -6.30 5.51 -20.72
N MET A 79 -7.57 5.78 -20.41
CA MET A 79 -8.68 5.18 -21.13
C MET A 79 -9.21 6.16 -22.17
N GLY A 80 -8.94 5.91 -23.46
CA GLY A 80 -9.57 6.62 -24.58
C GLY A 80 -8.59 7.18 -25.62
N ASP A 81 -9.11 7.33 -26.84
CA ASP A 81 -8.46 7.96 -28.01
C ASP A 81 -9.05 9.36 -28.32
N ASP A 82 -10.00 9.82 -27.50
CA ASP A 82 -10.84 10.98 -27.79
C ASP A 82 -10.41 12.23 -27.00
N ILE A 83 -10.42 13.39 -27.68
CA ILE A 83 -9.84 14.67 -27.23
C ILE A 83 -10.63 15.32 -26.06
N ALA A 84 -11.68 14.66 -25.54
CA ALA A 84 -12.60 15.23 -24.56
C ALA A 84 -12.85 14.40 -23.27
N GLY A 85 -12.13 13.31 -23.01
CA GLY A 85 -12.50 12.38 -21.93
C GLY A 85 -11.33 11.76 -21.15
N GLU A 86 -10.56 12.59 -20.44
CA GLU A 86 -9.45 12.22 -19.56
C GLU A 86 -9.86 11.41 -18.31
N ALA A 87 -10.31 10.15 -18.47
CA ALA A 87 -10.44 9.24 -17.34
C ALA A 87 -9.27 8.24 -17.34
N ALA A 88 -8.22 8.51 -16.57
CA ALA A 88 -7.17 7.53 -16.36
C ALA A 88 -7.62 6.46 -15.36
N LEU A 89 -7.34 5.19 -15.65
CA LEU A 89 -7.54 4.12 -14.69
C LEU A 89 -6.54 4.28 -13.54
N THR A 90 -7.01 4.44 -12.31
CA THR A 90 -6.18 4.58 -11.11
C THR A 90 -6.31 3.35 -10.20
N PRO A 91 -5.36 3.11 -9.27
CA PRO A 91 -5.52 2.08 -8.25
C PRO A 91 -6.79 2.25 -7.40
N ALA A 92 -7.22 3.49 -7.15
CA ALA A 92 -8.43 3.77 -6.38
C ALA A 92 -9.69 3.13 -6.97
N HIS A 93 -9.80 3.07 -8.30
CA HIS A 93 -10.91 2.37 -8.97
C HIS A 93 -11.00 0.89 -8.58
N PHE A 94 -9.86 0.22 -8.37
CA PHE A 94 -9.85 -1.18 -7.92
C PHE A 94 -10.17 -1.35 -6.43
N LEU A 95 -9.98 -0.31 -5.62
CA LEU A 95 -10.24 -0.34 -4.18
C LEU A 95 -11.71 -0.06 -3.86
N ILE A 96 -12.34 0.84 -4.63
CA ILE A 96 -13.69 1.32 -4.37
C ILE A 96 -14.72 0.51 -5.19
N GLY A 97 -14.37 0.07 -6.41
CA GLY A 97 -15.27 -0.61 -7.34
C GLY A 97 -16.01 0.37 -8.23
#